data_AF-A0A0P0Y0E7-F1
#
_entry.id   AF-A0A0P0Y0E7-F1
#
_cell.length_a   1.000
_cell.length_b   1.000
_cell.length_c   1.000
_cell.angle_alpha   90.00
_cell.angle_beta   90.00
_cell.angle_gamma   90.00
#
_symmetry.space_group_name_H-M   'P 1'
#
loop_
_entity.id
_entity.type
_entity.pdbx_description
1 polymer ?
#
loop_
_entity_poly.entity_id
_entity_poly.type
_entity_poly.pdbx_seq_one_letter_code
_entity_poly.pdbx_strand_id
1 'polypeptide(L)'
;VCILSCGFSTGFGATVNVAKPKKGQTVAIFGLGAVGLAAMEGARLSGASRIIGVDLNPAKFEQAKKFGCTDFVNPKDHSKPVHEVLIEMTNGGLDRAVECTGNINAMISCFECVHDGWGVAVLVGVPTKDDVFKTHPMNFLNEKTLKGTFFGNYKPRTDLPNVVELYMKKELELEKFITHSVPFSEINTAFDLMLKGESLRCVMRMDE
;
A
#
# COMPACT_ATOMS: atom_id res chain seq x y z
N VAL A 1 -4.53 7.41 17.45
CA VAL A 1 -3.24 6.71 17.72
C VAL A 1 -3.33 5.19 17.58
N CYS A 2 -4.39 4.51 18.07
CA CYS A 2 -4.45 3.03 18.09
C CYS A 2 -4.22 2.32 16.74
N ILE A 3 -4.54 2.95 15.61
CA ILE A 3 -4.37 2.36 14.27
C ILE A 3 -2.90 2.22 13.82
N LEU A 4 -1.96 2.87 14.52
CA LEU A 4 -0.52 2.82 14.23
C LEU A 4 0.12 1.47 14.59
N SER A 5 -0.54 0.61 15.34
CA SER A 5 0.05 -0.65 15.84
C SER A 5 -0.01 -1.82 14.84
N CYS A 6 -0.60 -1.63 13.66
CA CYS A 6 -0.73 -2.68 12.66
C CYS A 6 -0.72 -2.09 11.23
N GLY A 7 -1.84 -2.19 10.51
CA GLY A 7 -1.89 -1.96 9.06
C GLY A 7 -1.38 -0.60 8.58
N PHE A 8 -1.56 0.47 9.36
CA PHE A 8 -1.01 1.78 8.99
C PHE A 8 0.52 1.73 8.94
N SER A 9 1.18 1.37 10.03
CA SER A 9 2.65 1.33 10.10
C SER A 9 3.24 0.30 9.15
N THR A 10 2.52 -0.81 8.90
CA THR A 10 2.90 -1.78 7.89
C THR A 10 3.03 -1.15 6.50
N GLY A 11 1.97 -0.49 6.02
CA GLY A 11 1.98 0.13 4.71
C GLY A 11 2.92 1.34 4.63
N PHE A 12 2.81 2.25 5.59
CA PHE A 12 3.63 3.45 5.66
C PHE A 12 5.12 3.10 5.68
N GLY A 13 5.53 2.18 6.55
CA GLY A 13 6.90 1.68 6.66
C GLY A 13 7.36 0.91 5.43
N ALA A 14 6.50 0.13 4.76
CA ALA A 14 6.85 -0.52 3.51
C ALA A 14 7.33 0.49 2.47
N THR A 15 6.71 1.67 2.41
CA THR A 15 7.16 2.74 1.54
C THR A 15 8.39 3.46 2.09
N VAL A 16 8.33 4.04 3.30
CA VAL A 16 9.38 4.96 3.77
C VAL A 16 10.65 4.26 4.25
N ASN A 17 10.56 3.01 4.72
CA ASN A 17 11.70 2.26 5.24
C ASN A 17 12.27 1.25 4.24
N VAL A 18 11.48 0.74 3.30
CA VAL A 18 11.89 -0.38 2.44
C VAL A 18 11.98 0.02 0.97
N ALA A 19 10.89 0.54 0.40
CA ALA A 19 10.89 1.02 -0.97
C ALA A 19 11.77 2.27 -1.11
N LYS A 20 11.69 3.20 -0.16
CA LYS A 20 12.44 4.46 -0.11
C LYS A 20 12.39 5.21 -1.46
N PRO A 21 11.19 5.57 -1.96
CA PRO A 21 11.11 6.42 -3.16
C PRO A 21 11.81 7.75 -2.89
N LYS A 22 12.60 8.20 -3.85
CA LYS A 22 13.19 9.53 -3.86
C LYS A 22 12.14 10.54 -4.34
N LYS A 23 12.33 11.80 -3.97
CA LYS A 23 11.50 12.90 -4.47
C LYS A 23 11.46 12.90 -6.00
N GLY A 24 10.26 13.02 -6.56
CA GLY A 24 10.03 13.04 -8.00
C GLY A 24 9.81 11.66 -8.63
N GLN A 25 10.04 10.56 -7.90
CA GLN A 25 9.86 9.21 -8.43
C GLN A 25 8.39 8.79 -8.55
N THR A 26 8.17 7.78 -9.38
CA THR A 26 6.88 7.12 -9.62
C THR A 26 6.68 5.94 -8.69
N VAL A 27 5.47 5.77 -8.14
CA VAL A 27 5.16 4.68 -7.21
C VAL A 27 3.83 4.04 -7.58
N ALA A 28 3.78 2.71 -7.64
CA ALA A 28 2.51 1.98 -7.75
C ALA A 28 2.18 1.24 -6.46
N ILE A 29 0.90 1.26 -6.09
CA ILE A 29 0.38 0.57 -4.90
C ILE A 29 -0.70 -0.40 -5.33
N PHE A 30 -0.46 -1.70 -5.14
CA PHE A 30 -1.43 -2.75 -5.44
C PHE A 30 -2.26 -3.07 -4.21
N GLY A 31 -3.58 -2.86 -4.30
CA GLY A 31 -4.55 -3.01 -3.23
C GLY A 31 -4.75 -1.75 -2.41
N LEU A 32 -5.92 -1.12 -2.51
CA LEU A 32 -6.26 0.15 -1.86
C LEU A 32 -7.06 -0.04 -0.57
N GLY A 33 -6.70 -1.06 0.21
CA GLY A 33 -7.15 -1.19 1.61
C GLY A 33 -6.34 -0.29 2.55
N ALA A 34 -6.55 -0.40 3.86
CA ALA A 34 -5.85 0.44 4.83
C ALA A 34 -4.31 0.35 4.76
N VAL A 35 -3.74 -0.82 4.43
CA VAL A 35 -2.29 -0.99 4.24
C VAL A 35 -1.82 -0.22 3.00
N GLY A 36 -2.49 -0.41 1.86
CA GLY A 36 -2.14 0.30 0.63
C GLY A 36 -2.30 1.81 0.73
N LEU A 37 -3.38 2.29 1.36
CA LEU A 37 -3.57 3.73 1.59
C LEU A 37 -2.49 4.31 2.51
N ALA A 38 -1.98 3.55 3.48
CA ALA A 38 -0.84 3.97 4.29
C ALA A 38 0.49 3.94 3.51
N ALA A 39 0.68 2.97 2.62
CA ALA A 39 1.83 2.94 1.71
C ALA A 39 1.81 4.13 0.73
N MET A 40 0.62 4.49 0.25
CA MET A 40 0.38 5.65 -0.60
C MET A 40 0.69 6.96 0.12
N GLU A 41 0.25 7.10 1.38
CA GLU A 41 0.59 8.24 2.22
C GLU A 41 2.12 8.34 2.44
N GLY A 42 2.79 7.20 2.63
CA GLY A 42 4.26 7.14 2.69
C GLY A 42 4.92 7.60 1.40
N ALA A 43 4.35 7.30 0.23
CA ALA A 43 4.87 7.74 -1.07
C ALA A 43 4.69 9.26 -1.24
N ARG A 44 3.51 9.77 -0.87
CA ARG A 44 3.20 11.22 -0.87
C ARG A 44 4.17 11.98 0.02
N LEU A 45 4.38 11.51 1.25
CA LEU A 45 5.29 12.15 2.21
C LEU A 45 6.76 12.09 1.74
N SER A 46 7.14 11.02 1.04
CA SER A 46 8.48 10.91 0.41
C SER A 46 8.66 11.79 -0.83
N GLY A 47 7.60 12.48 -1.27
CA GLY A 47 7.65 13.40 -2.41
C GLY A 47 7.59 12.73 -3.78
N ALA A 48 6.97 11.54 -3.88
CA ALA A 48 6.69 10.92 -5.17
C ALA A 48 5.85 11.87 -6.06
N SER A 49 6.18 11.96 -7.36
CA SER A 49 5.49 12.87 -8.29
C SER A 49 4.22 12.27 -8.86
N ARG A 50 4.19 10.94 -8.99
CA ARG A 50 3.07 10.19 -9.57
C ARG A 50 2.87 8.93 -8.74
N ILE A 51 1.65 8.75 -8.23
CA ILE A 51 1.29 7.64 -7.35
C ILE A 51 0.09 6.92 -7.96
N ILE A 52 0.32 5.71 -8.46
CA ILE A 52 -0.66 4.93 -9.21
C ILE A 52 -1.29 3.89 -8.28
N GLY A 53 -2.61 4.00 -8.05
CA GLY A 53 -3.36 2.98 -7.32
C GLY A 53 -3.83 1.86 -8.25
N VAL A 54 -3.65 0.60 -7.83
CA VAL A 54 -4.11 -0.58 -8.57
C VAL A 54 -5.09 -1.36 -7.69
N ASP A 55 -6.37 -1.41 -8.05
CA ASP A 55 -7.39 -2.18 -7.33
C ASP A 55 -8.49 -2.65 -8.28
N LEU A 56 -9.17 -3.75 -7.94
CA LEU A 56 -10.29 -4.27 -8.72
C LEU A 56 -11.60 -3.51 -8.46
N ASN A 57 -11.67 -2.75 -7.37
CA ASN A 57 -12.82 -1.93 -7.02
C ASN A 57 -12.57 -0.46 -7.39
N PRO A 58 -13.17 0.04 -8.49
CA PRO A 58 -12.97 1.43 -8.91
C PRO A 58 -13.51 2.46 -7.92
N ALA A 59 -14.47 2.09 -7.05
CA ALA A 59 -15.02 2.99 -6.04
C ALA A 59 -13.97 3.45 -5.01
N LYS A 60 -12.87 2.69 -4.86
CA LYS A 60 -11.77 3.07 -3.95
C LYS A 60 -10.92 4.23 -4.47
N PHE A 61 -10.99 4.57 -5.76
CA PHE A 61 -10.15 5.62 -6.33
C PHE A 61 -10.44 6.99 -5.70
N GLU A 62 -11.71 7.35 -5.52
CA GLU A 62 -12.08 8.64 -4.92
C GLU A 62 -11.54 8.80 -3.49
N GLN A 63 -11.54 7.70 -2.72
CA GLN A 63 -10.92 7.71 -1.41
C GLN A 63 -9.40 7.80 -1.51
N ALA A 64 -8.77 7.05 -2.41
CA ALA A 64 -7.32 7.03 -2.60
C ALA A 64 -6.73 8.39 -3.00
N LYS A 65 -7.47 9.23 -3.76
CA LYS A 65 -7.06 10.60 -4.08
C LYS A 65 -6.73 11.42 -2.83
N LYS A 66 -7.44 11.20 -1.71
CA LYS A 66 -7.20 11.89 -0.42
C LYS A 66 -5.86 11.53 0.22
N PHE A 67 -5.22 10.45 -0.24
CA PHE A 67 -3.91 9.93 0.21
C PHE A 67 -2.80 10.18 -0.81
N GLY A 68 -3.08 10.95 -1.87
CA GLY A 68 -2.10 11.33 -2.90
C GLY A 68 -2.13 10.50 -4.18
N CYS A 69 -3.12 9.61 -4.37
CA CYS A 69 -3.30 8.89 -5.63
C CYS A 69 -3.50 9.87 -6.80
N THR A 70 -2.64 9.78 -7.81
CA THR A 70 -2.71 10.61 -9.03
C THR A 70 -3.39 9.88 -10.18
N ASP A 71 -3.20 8.58 -10.26
CA ASP A 71 -3.69 7.72 -11.33
C ASP A 71 -4.29 6.44 -10.75
N PHE A 72 -5.22 5.84 -11.45
CA PHE A 72 -5.83 4.58 -11.04
C PHE A 72 -5.90 3.60 -12.21
N VAL A 73 -5.57 2.35 -11.92
CA VAL A 73 -5.64 1.25 -12.88
C VAL A 73 -6.47 0.13 -12.25
N ASN A 74 -7.57 -0.20 -12.90
CA ASN A 74 -8.31 -1.41 -12.60
C ASN A 74 -7.92 -2.49 -13.61
N PRO A 75 -7.27 -3.59 -13.17
CA PRO A 75 -6.85 -4.66 -14.08
C PRO A 75 -7.96 -5.21 -14.99
N LYS A 76 -9.24 -5.12 -14.59
CA LYS A 76 -10.37 -5.60 -15.40
C LYS A 76 -10.69 -4.74 -16.62
N ASP A 77 -10.20 -3.50 -16.65
CA ASP A 77 -10.47 -2.55 -17.72
C ASP A 77 -9.45 -2.67 -18.87
N HIS A 78 -8.53 -3.64 -18.78
CA HIS A 78 -7.46 -3.87 -19.73
C HIS A 78 -7.42 -5.33 -20.20
N SER A 79 -7.12 -5.54 -21.48
CA SER A 79 -6.88 -6.87 -22.04
C SER A 79 -5.46 -7.37 -21.80
N LYS A 80 -4.51 -6.44 -21.61
CA LYS A 80 -3.10 -6.75 -21.29
C LYS A 80 -2.91 -7.03 -19.81
N PRO A 81 -1.88 -7.80 -19.42
CA PRO A 81 -1.44 -7.90 -18.03
C PRO A 81 -1.21 -6.52 -17.42
N VAL A 82 -1.60 -6.32 -16.17
CA VAL A 82 -1.54 -5.00 -15.51
C VAL A 82 -0.11 -4.45 -15.43
N HIS A 83 0.91 -5.31 -15.34
CA HIS A 83 2.30 -4.85 -15.32
C HIS A 83 2.73 -4.22 -16.66
N GLU A 84 2.26 -4.74 -17.80
CA GLU A 84 2.52 -4.14 -19.12
C GLU A 84 1.83 -2.79 -19.25
N VAL A 85 0.58 -2.68 -18.79
CA VAL A 85 -0.16 -1.40 -18.75
C VAL A 85 0.61 -0.36 -17.97
N LEU A 86 1.14 -0.73 -16.79
CA LEU A 86 1.92 0.17 -15.95
C LEU A 86 3.26 0.57 -16.59
N ILE A 87 3.95 -0.37 -17.24
CA ILE A 87 5.20 -0.10 -17.99
C ILE A 87 4.95 0.90 -19.10
N GLU A 88 3.88 0.72 -19.88
CA GLU A 88 3.49 1.64 -20.97
C GLU A 88 3.13 3.03 -20.42
N MET A 89 2.33 3.08 -19.35
CA MET A 89 1.94 4.34 -18.70
C MET A 89 3.14 5.12 -18.14
N THR A 90 4.23 4.46 -17.80
CA THR A 90 5.41 5.05 -17.15
C THR A 90 6.65 5.08 -18.04
N ASN A 91 6.51 4.71 -19.32
CA ASN A 91 7.59 4.70 -20.31
C ASN A 91 8.82 3.89 -19.86
N GLY A 92 8.60 2.65 -19.40
CA GLY A 92 9.68 1.72 -19.03
C GLY A 92 9.51 1.04 -17.67
N GLY A 93 8.49 1.42 -16.91
CA GLY A 93 8.21 0.84 -15.60
C GLY A 93 8.36 1.85 -14.46
N LEU A 94 7.86 1.45 -13.29
CA LEU A 94 7.83 2.29 -12.09
C LEU A 94 9.16 2.30 -11.36
N ASP A 95 9.50 3.41 -10.71
CA ASP A 95 10.67 3.44 -9.83
C ASP A 95 10.45 2.52 -8.62
N ARG A 96 9.24 2.55 -8.05
CA ARG A 96 8.85 1.71 -6.90
C ARG A 96 7.48 1.09 -7.11
N ALA A 97 7.29 -0.11 -6.59
CA ALA A 97 5.97 -0.72 -6.48
C ALA A 97 5.81 -1.40 -5.11
N VAL A 98 4.61 -1.34 -4.54
CA VAL A 98 4.29 -1.93 -3.23
C VAL A 98 3.03 -2.78 -3.34
N GLU A 99 3.15 -4.07 -3.03
CA GLU A 99 2.05 -5.04 -3.05
C GLU A 99 1.42 -5.18 -1.68
N CYS A 100 0.11 -4.92 -1.58
CA CYS A 100 -0.63 -4.86 -0.30
C CYS A 100 -1.88 -5.78 -0.25
N THR A 101 -2.08 -6.67 -1.21
CA THR A 101 -3.23 -7.59 -1.30
C THR A 101 -2.94 -8.99 -0.78
N GLY A 102 -1.69 -9.47 -0.92
CA GLY A 102 -1.32 -10.85 -0.65
C GLY A 102 -1.65 -11.81 -1.81
N ASN A 103 -2.18 -11.30 -2.92
CA ASN A 103 -2.47 -12.11 -4.10
C ASN A 103 -1.20 -12.38 -4.91
N ILE A 104 -0.94 -13.64 -5.23
CA ILE A 104 0.31 -14.03 -5.90
C ILE A 104 0.48 -13.39 -7.29
N ASN A 105 -0.60 -13.23 -8.05
CA ASN A 105 -0.53 -12.60 -9.38
C ASN A 105 -0.27 -11.09 -9.26
N ALA A 106 -0.78 -10.46 -8.19
CA ALA A 106 -0.45 -9.07 -7.88
C ALA A 106 1.01 -8.92 -7.44
N MET A 107 1.57 -9.89 -6.69
CA MET A 107 3.00 -9.89 -6.33
C MET A 107 3.89 -9.98 -7.57
N ILE A 108 3.59 -10.89 -8.49
CA ILE A 108 4.33 -11.03 -9.75
C ILE A 108 4.22 -9.75 -10.57
N SER A 109 3.01 -9.23 -10.76
CA SER A 109 2.80 -7.98 -11.51
C SER A 109 3.48 -6.77 -10.87
N CYS A 110 3.46 -6.69 -9.53
CA CYS A 110 4.16 -5.65 -8.78
C CYS A 110 5.67 -5.68 -9.03
N PHE A 111 6.27 -6.87 -9.05
CA PHE A 111 7.68 -7.03 -9.39
C PHE A 111 7.98 -6.74 -10.86
N GLU A 112 7.14 -7.22 -11.78
CA GLU A 112 7.43 -7.11 -13.21
C GLU A 112 7.20 -5.69 -13.74
N CYS A 113 6.36 -4.89 -13.09
CA CYS A 113 6.06 -3.52 -13.52
C CYS A 113 7.12 -2.47 -13.14
N VAL A 114 8.09 -2.80 -12.28
CA VAL A 114 9.16 -1.83 -11.94
C VAL A 114 10.19 -1.75 -13.05
N HIS A 115 10.81 -0.58 -13.16
CA HIS A 115 11.79 -0.26 -14.19
C HIS A 115 13.05 -1.15 -14.06
N ASP A 116 13.56 -1.62 -15.19
CA ASP A 116 14.87 -2.27 -15.28
C ASP A 116 15.99 -1.31 -14.78
N GLY A 117 17.11 -1.80 -14.26
CA GLY A 117 18.20 -0.94 -13.76
C GLY A 117 18.06 -0.54 -12.29
N TRP A 118 16.91 0.01 -11.88
CA TRP A 118 16.77 0.62 -10.53
C TRP A 118 15.42 0.41 -9.84
N GLY A 119 14.49 -0.30 -10.47
CA GLY A 119 13.17 -0.58 -9.95
C GLY A 119 13.21 -1.41 -8.67
N VAL A 120 12.41 -1.03 -7.67
CA VAL A 120 12.27 -1.79 -6.42
C VAL A 120 10.82 -2.12 -6.16
N ALA A 121 10.50 -3.41 -6.14
CA ALA A 121 9.20 -3.91 -5.70
C ALA A 121 9.27 -4.39 -4.24
N VAL A 122 8.22 -4.10 -3.47
CA VAL A 122 8.10 -4.48 -2.06
C VAL A 122 6.82 -5.29 -1.86
N LEU A 123 6.96 -6.51 -1.36
CA LEU A 123 5.85 -7.38 -0.99
C LEU A 123 5.50 -7.18 0.48
N VAL A 124 4.23 -6.83 0.74
CA VAL A 124 3.70 -6.54 2.08
C VAL A 124 2.49 -7.41 2.40
N GLY A 125 1.63 -7.67 1.40
CA GLY A 125 0.47 -8.50 1.57
C GLY A 125 0.84 -9.93 1.95
N VAL A 126 0.15 -10.47 2.95
CA VAL A 126 0.38 -11.86 3.40
C VAL A 126 -0.46 -12.80 2.54
N PRO A 127 0.13 -13.78 1.85
CA PRO A 127 -0.61 -14.72 1.02
C PRO A 127 -1.44 -15.67 1.89
N THR A 128 -2.63 -16.03 1.42
CA THR A 128 -3.55 -16.96 2.11
C THR A 128 -3.50 -18.38 1.56
N LYS A 129 -2.66 -18.62 0.55
CA LYS A 129 -2.48 -19.87 -0.17
C LYS A 129 -1.00 -20.20 -0.25
N ASP A 130 -0.69 -21.48 -0.43
CA ASP A 130 0.67 -21.98 -0.68
C ASP A 130 1.13 -21.73 -2.14
N ASP A 131 0.63 -20.66 -2.76
CA ASP A 131 0.99 -20.28 -4.12
C ASP A 131 2.45 -19.82 -4.18
N VAL A 132 3.14 -20.20 -5.26
CA VAL A 132 4.56 -19.92 -5.44
C VAL A 132 4.76 -18.68 -6.31
N PHE A 133 5.58 -17.73 -5.82
CA PHE A 133 6.02 -16.60 -6.62
C PHE A 133 6.95 -17.08 -7.74
N LYS A 134 6.63 -16.72 -8.99
CA LYS A 134 7.39 -17.13 -10.17
C LYS A 134 7.57 -15.94 -11.11
N THR A 135 8.78 -15.74 -11.58
CA THR A 135 9.15 -14.70 -12.54
C THR A 135 10.38 -15.15 -13.31
N HIS A 136 10.65 -14.53 -14.46
CA HIS A 136 11.82 -14.87 -15.28
C HIS A 136 13.12 -14.34 -14.65
N PRO A 137 14.22 -15.13 -14.57
CA PRO A 137 15.48 -14.68 -13.96
C PRO A 137 16.06 -13.40 -14.57
N MET A 138 15.82 -13.14 -15.85
CA MET A 138 16.26 -11.90 -16.50
C MET A 138 15.68 -10.64 -15.84
N ASN A 139 14.52 -10.72 -15.17
CA ASN A 139 14.00 -9.56 -14.44
C ASN A 139 14.96 -9.12 -13.32
N PHE A 140 15.64 -10.05 -12.66
CA PHE A 140 16.67 -9.73 -11.68
C PHE A 140 18.02 -9.36 -12.32
N LEU A 141 18.41 -10.03 -13.41
CA LEU A 141 19.66 -9.71 -14.11
C LEU A 141 19.60 -8.34 -14.81
N ASN A 142 18.41 -7.89 -15.20
CA ASN A 142 18.13 -6.52 -15.62
C ASN A 142 18.00 -5.57 -14.41
N GLU A 143 18.59 -5.93 -13.28
CA GLU A 143 18.77 -5.08 -12.09
C GLU A 143 17.48 -4.61 -11.40
N LYS A 144 16.34 -5.31 -11.57
CA LYS A 144 15.20 -5.13 -10.66
C LYS A 144 15.51 -5.72 -9.30
N THR A 145 15.01 -5.07 -8.25
CA THR A 145 15.14 -5.56 -6.87
C THR A 145 13.77 -5.92 -6.31
N LEU A 146 13.66 -7.12 -5.73
CA LEU A 146 12.49 -7.55 -4.96
C LEU A 146 12.83 -7.59 -3.47
N LYS A 147 11.96 -7.03 -2.63
CA LYS A 147 12.07 -7.09 -1.17
C LYS A 147 10.75 -7.52 -0.56
N GLY A 148 10.81 -8.18 0.59
CA GLY A 148 9.67 -8.35 1.48
C GLY A 148 9.78 -7.40 2.67
N THR A 149 8.68 -7.20 3.38
CA THR A 149 8.68 -6.48 4.65
C THR A 149 7.63 -7.04 5.60
N PHE A 150 7.97 -7.03 6.89
CA PHE A 150 7.05 -7.33 7.97
C PHE A 150 6.90 -6.10 8.84
N PHE A 151 5.66 -5.73 9.15
CA PHE A 151 5.33 -4.55 9.95
C PHE A 151 5.99 -3.25 9.45
N GLY A 152 6.18 -3.12 8.13
CA GLY A 152 6.79 -1.93 7.53
C GLY A 152 8.27 -1.76 7.90
N ASN A 153 8.93 -2.84 8.31
CA ASN A 153 10.31 -2.87 8.78
C ASN A 153 10.56 -1.95 9.98
N TYR A 154 9.54 -1.74 10.81
CA TYR A 154 9.64 -1.02 12.08
C TYR A 154 10.02 -1.95 13.23
N LYS A 155 10.91 -1.49 14.10
CA LYS A 155 11.13 -2.05 15.44
C LYS A 155 10.04 -1.49 16.37
N PRO A 156 9.08 -2.30 16.86
CA PRO A 156 7.86 -1.76 17.47
C PRO A 156 8.10 -0.79 18.63
N ARG A 157 9.03 -1.11 19.55
CA ARG A 157 9.28 -0.27 20.73
C ARG A 157 10.09 0.99 20.42
N THR A 158 11.03 0.91 19.48
CA THR A 158 11.96 2.02 19.19
C THR A 158 11.39 2.98 18.16
N ASP A 159 10.68 2.47 17.14
CA ASP A 159 10.36 3.28 15.96
C ASP A 159 8.92 3.80 15.96
N LEU A 160 7.95 3.07 16.52
CA LEU A 160 6.55 3.54 16.56
C LEU A 160 6.37 4.87 17.30
N PRO A 161 7.08 5.16 18.40
CA PRO A 161 7.01 6.49 19.02
C PRO A 161 7.32 7.61 18.02
N ASN A 162 8.27 7.41 17.09
CA ASN A 162 8.59 8.41 16.07
C ASN A 162 7.44 8.61 15.07
N VAL A 163 6.71 7.55 14.73
CA VAL A 163 5.50 7.65 13.87
C VAL A 163 4.38 8.40 14.60
N VAL A 164 4.24 8.21 15.92
CA VAL A 164 3.32 8.99 16.75
C VAL A 164 3.73 10.47 16.72
N GLU A 165 5.02 10.78 16.85
CA GLU A 165 5.51 12.17 16.79
C GLU A 165 5.20 12.84 15.45
N LEU A 166 5.34 12.14 14.32
CA LEU A 166 4.94 12.67 13.00
C LEU A 166 3.45 13.04 12.95
N TYR A 167 2.60 12.21 13.55
CA TYR A 167 1.18 12.51 13.70
C TYR A 167 0.93 13.73 14.61
N MET A 168 1.61 13.80 15.78
CA MET A 168 1.47 14.93 16.70
C MET A 168 1.92 16.26 16.08
N LYS A 169 2.91 16.22 15.17
CA LYS A 169 3.37 17.36 14.37
C LYS A 169 2.47 17.70 13.18
N LYS A 170 1.38 16.96 12.97
CA LYS A 170 0.46 17.09 11.84
C LYS A 170 1.12 16.83 10.47
N GLU A 171 2.22 16.09 10.45
CA GLU A 171 2.87 15.64 9.21
C GLU A 171 2.17 14.40 8.64
N LEU A 172 1.46 13.64 9.49
CA LEU A 172 0.59 12.53 9.13
C LEU A 172 -0.86 12.82 9.52
N GLU A 173 -1.79 12.52 8.63
CA GLU A 173 -3.24 12.71 8.85
C GLU A 173 -3.94 11.35 9.06
N LEU A 174 -3.98 10.89 10.31
CA LEU A 174 -4.50 9.57 10.66
C LEU A 174 -6.04 9.49 10.65
N GLU A 175 -6.70 10.63 10.83
CA GLU A 175 -8.16 10.75 10.90
C GLU A 175 -8.82 10.21 9.63
N LYS A 176 -8.18 10.38 8.47
CA LYS A 176 -8.68 9.90 7.17
C LYS A 176 -8.85 8.39 7.10
N PHE A 177 -8.15 7.63 7.95
CA PHE A 177 -8.25 6.16 8.01
C PHE A 177 -9.42 5.69 8.88
N ILE A 178 -9.88 6.52 9.82
CA ILE A 178 -10.94 6.17 10.77
C ILE A 178 -12.27 6.56 10.14
N THR A 179 -12.96 5.61 9.53
CA THR A 179 -14.25 5.89 8.88
C THR A 179 -15.44 5.67 9.81
N HIS A 180 -15.26 4.89 10.87
CA HIS A 180 -16.32 4.58 11.83
C HIS A 180 -15.77 4.58 13.27
N SER A 181 -16.65 4.88 14.22
CA SER A 181 -16.42 4.71 15.65
C SER A 181 -17.69 4.11 16.24
N VAL A 182 -17.57 3.04 17.02
CA VAL A 182 -18.70 2.36 17.68
C VAL A 182 -18.35 2.08 19.15
N PRO A 183 -19.33 2.02 20.05
CA PRO A 183 -19.10 1.51 21.41
C PRO A 183 -18.70 0.03 21.36
N PHE A 184 -17.96 -0.45 22.35
CA PHE A 184 -17.50 -1.84 22.40
C PHE A 184 -18.67 -2.85 22.45
N SER A 185 -19.80 -2.43 23.01
CA SER A 185 -21.06 -3.19 22.99
C SER A 185 -21.57 -3.50 21.59
N GLU A 186 -21.20 -2.70 20.58
CA GLU A 186 -21.57 -2.85 19.17
C GLU A 186 -20.43 -3.45 18.32
N ILE A 187 -19.52 -4.22 18.91
CA ILE A 187 -18.39 -4.83 18.20
C ILE A 187 -18.82 -5.60 16.93
N ASN A 188 -19.98 -6.27 16.93
CA ASN A 188 -20.48 -6.99 15.76
C ASN A 188 -20.79 -6.07 14.57
N THR A 189 -21.29 -4.85 14.82
CA THR A 189 -21.50 -3.83 13.78
C THR A 189 -20.18 -3.50 13.08
N ALA A 190 -19.06 -3.45 13.82
CA ALA A 190 -17.75 -3.21 13.22
C ALA A 190 -17.32 -4.36 12.28
N PHE A 191 -17.65 -5.61 12.61
CA PHE A 191 -17.40 -6.76 11.71
C PHE A 191 -18.24 -6.65 10.44
N ASP A 192 -19.51 -6.30 10.55
CA ASP A 192 -20.40 -6.14 9.38
C ASP A 192 -19.89 -5.06 8.43
N LEU A 193 -19.51 -3.90 8.95
CA LEU A 193 -18.93 -2.80 8.18
C LEU A 193 -17.62 -3.21 7.46
N MET A 194 -16.80 -4.05 8.09
CA MET A 194 -15.58 -4.59 7.50
C MET A 194 -15.91 -5.58 6.37
N LEU A 195 -16.83 -6.51 6.58
CA LEU A 195 -17.21 -7.53 5.60
C LEU A 195 -17.88 -6.93 4.35
N LYS A 196 -18.67 -5.86 4.53
CA LYS A 196 -19.27 -5.10 3.43
C LYS A 196 -18.26 -4.22 2.68
N GLY A 197 -17.05 -4.03 3.21
CA GLY A 197 -16.05 -3.14 2.65
C GLY A 197 -16.39 -1.65 2.79
N GLU A 198 -17.28 -1.30 3.71
CA GLU A 198 -17.73 0.07 3.99
C GLU A 198 -16.77 0.80 4.95
N SER A 199 -15.93 0.05 5.67
CA SER A 199 -14.94 0.61 6.60
C SER A 199 -13.49 0.48 6.12
N LEU A 200 -12.68 1.52 6.38
CA LEU A 200 -11.21 1.39 6.38
C LEU A 200 -10.73 0.92 7.74
N ARG A 201 -11.08 1.68 8.78
CA ARG A 201 -10.92 1.32 10.20
C ARG A 201 -12.16 1.77 10.97
N CYS A 202 -12.63 0.87 11.83
CA CYS A 202 -13.61 1.16 12.85
C CYS A 202 -12.90 1.18 14.21
N VAL A 203 -13.02 2.28 14.95
CA VAL A 203 -12.46 2.39 16.31
C VAL A 203 -13.53 2.00 17.31
N MET A 204 -13.19 1.09 18.22
CA MET A 204 -14.07 0.70 19.33
C MET A 204 -13.79 1.58 20.55
N ARG A 205 -14.85 2.09 21.18
CA ARG A 205 -14.79 2.89 22.41
C ARG A 205 -15.16 2.00 23.60
N MET A 206 -14.26 1.89 24.57
CA MET A 206 -14.45 0.98 25.72
C MET A 206 -15.39 1.55 26.79
N ASP A 207 -15.41 2.87 26.94
CA ASP A 207 -16.11 3.59 28.01
C ASP A 207 -17.47 4.17 27.56
N GLU A 208 -17.94 3.78 26.37
CA GLU A 208 -19.21 4.17 25.75
C GLU A 208 -20.14 2.97 25.61
#